data_AF-A0A6P0Z6W4-F1
#
_entry.id   AF-A0A6P0Z6W4-F1
#
_cell.length_a   1.000
_cell.length_b   1.000
_cell.length_c   1.000
_cell.angle_alpha   90.00
_cell.angle_beta   90.00
_cell.angle_gamma   90.00
#
_symmetry.space_group_name_H-M   'P 1'
#
loop_
_entity.id
_entity.type
_entity.pdbx_description
1 polymer ?
#
loop_
_entity_poly.entity_id
_entity_poly.type
_entity_poly.pdbx_seq_one_letter_code
_entity_poly.pdbx_strand_id
1 'polypeptide(L)'
;MPPTKVVLSGLTSDQFRHPLDLQATQTLKNLPGLDLIVRNLLGPTAEQFFYLDNISSSILVGDRQLPHLHDLLVEACKILDLEQPQLYIRQHPVPNAYTFAIRGKQPFIVIHTSLLELLNPAEIQAVIAHELGHLKCDHGVYLTLANLLVLASSELLPFGHLIAQSLQGQLLEWVRCAEFTCDRAALLVAQDARTVASVLMKLTGGSPSLAAELNLDAFLEQARSYDVASKSDIGEVFQFVQSNQLTHPLPVLRAREIDRWASSHDYQTVLKMQGMSYNDKSAFRGEWRNW
;
A
#
# COMPACT_ATOMS: atom_id res chain seq x y z
N MET A 1 -25.25 -3.59 15.04
CA MET A 1 -24.74 -2.98 13.79
C MET A 1 -23.32 -2.50 14.08
N PRO A 2 -22.34 -2.76 13.20
CA PRO A 2 -21.04 -2.11 13.33
C PRO A 2 -21.24 -0.58 13.32
N PRO A 3 -20.42 0.19 14.05
CA PRO A 3 -20.50 1.64 14.05
C PRO A 3 -20.30 2.17 12.62
N THR A 4 -21.09 3.17 12.23
CA THR A 4 -20.96 3.83 10.92
C THR A 4 -19.58 4.47 10.81
N LYS A 5 -18.84 4.14 9.75
CA LYS A 5 -17.51 4.69 9.49
C LYS A 5 -17.56 6.18 9.18
N VAL A 6 -16.58 6.92 9.68
CA VAL A 6 -16.40 8.35 9.39
C VAL A 6 -15.88 8.54 7.98
N VAL A 7 -16.54 9.39 7.19
CA VAL A 7 -16.07 9.81 5.85
C VAL A 7 -15.13 11.01 6.00
N LEU A 8 -13.94 10.96 5.38
CA LEU A 8 -12.87 11.96 5.52
C LEU A 8 -12.81 12.87 4.29
N SER A 9 -13.88 13.63 4.04
CA SER A 9 -13.92 14.57 2.92
C SER A 9 -12.82 15.63 3.01
N GLY A 10 -12.10 15.87 1.91
CA GLY A 10 -10.97 16.78 1.86
C GLY A 10 -9.65 16.20 2.38
N LEU A 11 -9.59 14.90 2.67
CA LEU A 11 -8.36 14.23 3.09
C LEU A 11 -7.27 14.38 2.03
N THR A 12 -6.14 14.97 2.39
CA THR A 12 -4.94 15.03 1.56
C THR A 12 -3.94 13.96 1.98
N SER A 13 -3.02 13.57 1.09
CA SER A 13 -1.98 12.58 1.40
C SER A 13 -1.10 13.01 2.58
N ASP A 14 -0.72 14.28 2.64
CA ASP A 14 0.15 14.81 3.68
C ASP A 14 -0.42 14.70 5.11
N GLN A 15 -1.76 14.63 5.25
CA GLN A 15 -2.42 14.55 6.56
C GLN A 15 -2.25 13.18 7.24
N PHE A 16 -1.97 12.12 6.48
CA PHE A 16 -1.74 10.78 7.04
C PHE A 16 -0.39 10.20 6.66
N ARG A 17 0.37 10.85 5.76
CA ARG A 17 1.68 10.38 5.29
C ARG A 17 2.62 10.10 6.45
N HIS A 18 3.27 8.94 6.41
CA HIS A 18 4.28 8.59 7.38
C HIS A 18 5.52 9.49 7.19
N PRO A 19 6.14 10.02 8.27
CA PRO A 19 7.33 10.87 8.14
C PRO A 19 8.48 10.22 7.38
N LEU A 20 8.70 8.92 7.58
CA LEU A 20 9.73 8.16 6.85
C LEU A 20 9.44 8.07 5.34
N ASP A 21 8.17 7.89 4.96
CA ASP A 21 7.77 7.93 3.54
C ASP A 21 7.99 9.33 2.97
N LEU A 22 7.53 10.38 3.66
CA LEU A 22 7.74 11.76 3.21
C LEU A 22 9.23 12.05 2.97
N GLN A 23 10.09 11.70 3.92
CA GLN A 23 11.53 11.87 3.80
C GLN A 23 12.11 11.05 2.64
N ALA A 24 11.80 9.75 2.56
CA ALA A 24 12.31 8.88 1.51
C ALA A 24 11.84 9.34 0.12
N THR A 25 10.59 9.77 -0.01
CA THR A 25 10.02 10.32 -1.24
C THR A 25 10.75 11.59 -1.67
N GLN A 26 11.06 12.49 -0.74
CA GLN A 26 11.84 13.71 -1.02
C GLN A 26 13.28 13.35 -1.44
N THR A 27 13.90 12.37 -0.80
CA THR A 27 15.23 11.88 -1.18
C THR A 27 15.23 11.35 -2.59
N LEU A 28 14.28 10.48 -2.95
CA LEU A 28 14.15 9.95 -4.32
C LEU A 28 13.95 11.06 -5.36
N LYS A 29 13.04 12.01 -5.10
CA LYS A 29 12.77 13.13 -6.02
C LYS A 29 13.99 14.00 -6.29
N ASN A 30 14.91 14.08 -5.34
CA ASN A 30 16.14 14.84 -5.47
C ASN A 30 17.29 14.05 -6.12
N LEU A 31 17.09 12.78 -6.48
CA LEU A 31 18.12 11.98 -7.14
C LEU A 31 18.34 12.47 -8.58
N PRO A 32 19.57 12.90 -8.92
CA PRO A 32 19.85 13.41 -10.25
C PRO A 32 19.68 12.31 -11.31
N GLY A 33 18.89 12.61 -12.35
CA GLY A 33 18.67 11.71 -13.48
C GLY A 33 17.58 10.66 -13.27
N LEU A 34 16.93 10.61 -12.09
CA LEU A 34 15.83 9.66 -11.84
C LEU A 34 14.68 9.85 -12.84
N ASP A 35 14.29 11.09 -13.13
CA ASP A 35 13.23 11.40 -14.10
C ASP A 35 13.55 10.89 -15.53
N LEU A 36 14.82 10.91 -15.93
CA LEU A 36 15.27 10.38 -17.22
C LEU A 36 15.17 8.85 -17.25
N ILE A 37 15.57 8.20 -16.15
CA ILE A 37 15.48 6.74 -15.98
C ILE A 37 14.02 6.29 -16.03
N VAL A 38 13.15 6.93 -15.24
CA VAL A 38 11.70 6.68 -15.21
C VAL A 38 11.13 6.80 -16.62
N ARG A 39 11.39 7.91 -17.32
CA ARG A 39 10.86 8.15 -18.66
C ARG A 39 11.34 7.14 -19.70
N ASN A 40 12.60 6.72 -19.61
CA ASN A 40 13.19 5.80 -20.60
C ASN A 40 12.83 4.33 -20.34
N LEU A 41 12.66 3.93 -19.08
CA LEU A 41 12.24 2.56 -18.71
C LEU A 41 10.73 2.36 -18.81
N LEU A 42 9.94 3.34 -18.37
CA LEU A 42 8.47 3.33 -18.43
C LEU A 42 7.95 3.98 -19.71
N GLY A 43 8.63 3.76 -20.84
CA GLY A 43 8.14 4.26 -22.11
C GLY A 43 6.72 3.76 -22.41
N PRO A 44 5.94 4.47 -23.25
CA PRO A 44 4.52 4.17 -23.50
C PRO A 44 4.23 2.71 -23.88
N THR A 45 5.19 2.03 -24.53
CA THR A 45 5.08 0.64 -24.94
C THR A 45 5.14 -0.34 -23.77
N ALA A 46 6.01 -0.11 -22.78
CA ALA A 46 6.15 -0.97 -21.61
C ALA A 46 4.91 -0.83 -20.71
N GLU A 47 4.46 0.42 -20.49
CA GLU A 47 3.23 0.72 -19.76
C GLU A 47 2.02 0.02 -20.39
N GLN A 48 1.91 0.08 -21.73
CA GLN A 48 0.83 -0.58 -22.46
C GLN A 48 0.92 -2.11 -22.36
N PHE A 49 2.11 -2.70 -22.36
CA PHE A 49 2.28 -4.15 -22.20
C PHE A 49 1.81 -4.62 -20.82
N PHE A 50 2.25 -3.97 -19.74
CA PHE A 50 1.79 -4.31 -18.38
C PHE A 50 0.29 -4.08 -18.21
N TYR A 51 -0.25 -3.01 -18.78
CA TYR A 51 -1.69 -2.78 -18.80
C TYR A 51 -2.42 -3.93 -19.50
N LEU A 52 -1.99 -4.30 -20.72
CA LEU A 52 -2.63 -5.35 -21.51
C LEU A 52 -2.52 -6.75 -20.87
N ASP A 53 -1.37 -7.13 -20.32
CA ASP A 53 -1.20 -8.42 -19.64
C ASP A 53 -2.19 -8.53 -18.47
N ASN A 54 -2.20 -7.51 -17.60
CA ASN A 54 -3.02 -7.51 -16.40
C ASN A 54 -4.53 -7.53 -16.70
N ILE A 55 -5.01 -6.71 -17.66
CA ILE A 55 -6.43 -6.70 -18.00
C ILE A 55 -6.86 -7.93 -18.81
N SER A 56 -5.95 -8.55 -19.57
CA SER A 56 -6.30 -9.71 -20.42
C SER A 56 -6.56 -10.98 -19.61
N SER A 57 -5.92 -11.10 -18.45
CA SER A 57 -5.93 -12.31 -17.61
C SER A 57 -6.66 -12.13 -16.27
N SER A 58 -7.49 -11.09 -16.15
CA SER A 58 -8.20 -10.74 -14.92
C SER A 58 -9.68 -10.43 -15.14
N ILE A 59 -10.47 -10.59 -14.09
CA ILE A 59 -11.91 -10.32 -14.08
C ILE A 59 -12.15 -8.92 -13.52
N LEU A 60 -12.78 -8.03 -14.31
CA LEU A 60 -13.16 -6.69 -13.87
C LEU A 60 -14.31 -6.74 -12.85
N VAL A 61 -14.14 -6.12 -11.69
CA VAL A 61 -15.16 -5.96 -10.65
C VAL A 61 -16.06 -4.78 -10.98
N GLY A 62 -17.37 -4.91 -10.72
CA GLY A 62 -18.34 -3.83 -10.88
C GLY A 62 -19.73 -4.21 -10.36
N ASP A 63 -20.71 -3.32 -10.51
CA ASP A 63 -22.08 -3.50 -10.00
C ASP A 63 -22.76 -4.81 -10.45
N ARG A 64 -22.39 -5.31 -11.63
CA ARG A 64 -22.96 -6.54 -12.21
C ARG A 64 -22.06 -7.77 -12.05
N GLN A 65 -20.85 -7.59 -11.53
CA GLN A 65 -19.85 -8.65 -11.43
C GLN A 65 -19.04 -8.47 -10.16
N LEU A 66 -19.27 -9.36 -9.18
CA LEU A 66 -18.71 -9.27 -7.83
C LEU A 66 -19.11 -7.95 -7.11
N PRO A 67 -20.42 -7.61 -7.03
CA PRO A 67 -20.89 -6.33 -6.51
C PRO A 67 -20.45 -6.05 -5.07
N HIS A 68 -20.34 -7.09 -4.24
CA HIS A 68 -19.87 -6.93 -2.87
C HIS A 68 -18.44 -6.35 -2.79
N LEU A 69 -17.52 -6.77 -3.68
CA LEU A 69 -16.16 -6.19 -3.74
C LEU A 69 -16.18 -4.77 -4.29
N HIS A 70 -17.08 -4.51 -5.25
CA HIS A 70 -17.30 -3.17 -5.77
C HIS A 70 -17.74 -2.21 -4.65
N ASP A 71 -18.69 -2.62 -3.81
CA ASP A 71 -19.18 -1.82 -2.70
C ASP A 71 -18.07 -1.50 -1.67
N LEU A 72 -17.21 -2.48 -1.35
CA LEU A 72 -16.05 -2.27 -0.48
C LEU A 72 -15.11 -1.20 -1.04
N LEU A 73 -14.84 -1.24 -2.35
CA LEU A 73 -14.02 -0.24 -3.05
C LEU A 73 -14.68 1.14 -3.04
N VAL A 74 -15.97 1.24 -3.36
CA VAL A 74 -16.72 2.49 -3.39
C VAL A 74 -16.70 3.16 -2.02
N GLU A 75 -16.97 2.39 -0.96
CA GLU A 75 -16.94 2.92 0.41
C GLU A 75 -15.53 3.38 0.80
N ALA A 76 -14.48 2.61 0.48
CA ALA A 76 -13.10 2.97 0.77
C ALA A 76 -12.67 4.26 0.04
N CYS A 77 -13.00 4.39 -1.25
CA CYS A 77 -12.74 5.60 -2.04
C CYS A 77 -13.47 6.81 -1.47
N LYS A 78 -14.73 6.64 -1.07
CA LYS A 78 -15.52 7.69 -0.42
C LYS A 78 -14.88 8.14 0.88
N ILE A 79 -14.41 7.21 1.72
CA ILE A 79 -13.76 7.55 3.00
C ILE A 79 -12.44 8.30 2.76
N LEU A 80 -11.62 7.87 1.80
CA LEU A 80 -10.32 8.49 1.50
C LEU A 80 -10.39 9.71 0.58
N ASP A 81 -11.59 10.11 0.15
CA ASP A 81 -11.83 11.20 -0.80
C ASP A 81 -11.00 11.02 -2.09
N LEU A 82 -11.10 9.83 -2.69
CA LEU A 82 -10.37 9.45 -3.91
C LEU A 82 -11.36 9.10 -5.03
N GLU A 83 -11.00 9.40 -6.28
CA GLU A 83 -11.70 8.87 -7.44
C GLU A 83 -11.51 7.35 -7.55
N GLN A 84 -12.55 6.64 -8.00
CA GLN A 84 -12.55 5.19 -8.01
C GLN A 84 -11.64 4.62 -9.12
N PRO A 85 -10.57 3.87 -8.77
CA PRO A 85 -9.80 3.12 -9.76
C PRO A 85 -10.60 1.90 -10.25
N GLN A 86 -10.14 1.23 -11.31
CA GLN A 86 -10.67 -0.09 -11.64
C GLN A 86 -10.18 -1.13 -10.62
N LEU A 87 -10.97 -2.18 -10.40
CA LEU A 87 -10.57 -3.31 -9.56
C LEU A 87 -10.70 -4.60 -10.35
N TYR A 88 -9.64 -5.40 -10.36
CA TYR A 88 -9.55 -6.66 -11.06
C TYR A 88 -9.25 -7.81 -10.12
N ILE A 89 -9.81 -8.99 -10.41
CA ILE A 89 -9.46 -10.24 -9.73
C ILE A 89 -8.63 -11.12 -10.67
N ARG A 90 -7.44 -11.52 -10.20
CA ARG A 90 -6.55 -12.42 -10.93
C ARG A 90 -6.48 -13.77 -10.23
N GLN A 91 -6.64 -14.85 -10.99
CA GLN A 91 -6.42 -16.18 -10.43
C GLN A 91 -4.93 -16.37 -10.14
N HIS A 92 -4.58 -16.58 -8.88
CA HIS A 92 -3.20 -16.84 -8.49
C HIS A 92 -3.13 -17.55 -7.12
N PRO A 93 -2.25 -18.56 -6.95
CA PRO A 93 -2.20 -19.35 -5.71
C PRO A 93 -1.49 -18.63 -4.55
N VAL A 94 -0.68 -17.61 -4.84
CA VAL A 94 0.01 -16.81 -3.82
C VAL A 94 -0.81 -15.57 -3.48
N PRO A 95 -1.21 -15.36 -2.20
CA PRO A 95 -1.95 -14.17 -1.78
C PRO A 95 -1.16 -12.91 -2.10
N ASN A 96 -1.78 -12.00 -2.85
CA ASN A 96 -1.21 -10.70 -3.17
C ASN A 96 -2.29 -9.71 -3.61
N ALA A 97 -1.98 -8.42 -3.49
CA ALA A 97 -2.67 -7.34 -4.17
C ALA A 97 -1.62 -6.34 -4.67
N TYR A 98 -1.95 -5.58 -5.71
CA TYR A 98 -1.08 -4.50 -6.16
C TYR A 98 -1.85 -3.45 -6.93
N THR A 99 -1.27 -2.25 -6.94
CA THR A 99 -1.78 -1.08 -7.65
C THR A 99 -0.90 -0.75 -8.83
N PHE A 100 -1.53 -0.39 -9.95
CA PHE A 100 -0.84 0.14 -11.11
C PHE A 100 -1.42 1.50 -11.50
N ALA A 101 -0.54 2.48 -11.68
CA ALA A 101 -0.89 3.82 -12.12
C ALA A 101 0.01 4.22 -13.29
N ILE A 102 -0.60 4.54 -14.42
CA ILE A 102 0.06 5.00 -15.64
C ILE A 102 -0.40 6.41 -15.94
N ARG A 103 0.52 7.21 -16.47
CA ARG A 103 0.22 8.56 -16.96
C ARG A 103 -0.91 8.55 -17.99
N GLY A 104 -1.97 9.32 -17.76
CA GLY A 104 -3.09 9.48 -18.70
C GLY A 104 -3.99 8.25 -18.89
N LYS A 105 -3.91 7.26 -17.99
CA LYS A 105 -4.83 6.11 -17.94
C LYS A 105 -5.51 6.05 -16.58
N GLN A 106 -6.69 5.45 -16.54
CA GLN A 106 -7.34 5.14 -15.28
C GLN A 106 -6.47 4.13 -14.52
N PRO A 107 -6.09 4.39 -13.25
CA PRO A 107 -5.36 3.43 -12.45
C PRO A 107 -6.24 2.24 -12.09
N PHE A 108 -5.60 1.14 -11.71
CA PHE A 108 -6.31 -0.06 -11.32
C PHE A 108 -5.60 -0.80 -10.18
N ILE A 109 -6.40 -1.54 -9.42
CA ILE A 109 -5.96 -2.45 -8.37
C ILE A 109 -6.23 -3.88 -8.84
N VAL A 110 -5.31 -4.80 -8.58
CA VAL A 110 -5.49 -6.23 -8.81
C VAL A 110 -5.42 -6.95 -7.48
N ILE A 111 -6.38 -7.85 -7.22
CA ILE A 111 -6.38 -8.74 -6.05
C ILE A 111 -6.33 -10.19 -6.53
N HIS A 112 -5.46 -10.98 -5.91
CA HIS A 112 -5.38 -12.41 -6.18
C HIS A 112 -6.51 -13.18 -5.50
N THR A 113 -7.02 -14.23 -6.15
CA THR A 113 -8.07 -15.10 -5.60
C THR A 113 -7.70 -15.72 -4.25
N SER A 114 -6.43 -16.14 -4.09
CA SER A 114 -5.91 -16.69 -2.82
C SER A 114 -5.97 -15.70 -1.65
N LEU A 115 -5.93 -14.39 -1.91
CA LEU A 115 -6.10 -13.39 -0.86
C LEU A 115 -7.58 -13.27 -0.43
N LEU A 116 -8.51 -13.35 -1.39
CA LEU A 116 -9.95 -13.35 -1.12
C LEU A 116 -10.41 -14.59 -0.33
N GLU A 117 -9.77 -15.74 -0.56
CA GLU A 117 -10.04 -16.97 0.19
C GLU A 117 -9.51 -16.92 1.63
N LEU A 118 -8.48 -16.10 1.89
CA LEU A 118 -7.82 -15.99 3.18
C LEU A 118 -8.49 -14.96 4.11
N LEU A 119 -9.01 -13.87 3.54
CA LEU A 119 -9.44 -12.69 4.27
C LEU A 119 -10.97 -12.57 4.35
N ASN A 120 -11.47 -12.03 5.46
CA ASN A 120 -12.88 -11.66 5.58
C ASN A 120 -13.18 -10.31 4.87
N PRO A 121 -14.44 -9.90 4.69
CA PRO A 121 -14.77 -8.67 3.96
C PRO A 121 -14.14 -7.38 4.52
N ALA A 122 -14.03 -7.24 5.84
CA ALA A 122 -13.41 -6.05 6.46
C ALA A 122 -11.89 -6.01 6.21
N GLU A 123 -11.25 -7.18 6.26
CA GLU A 123 -9.83 -7.36 5.94
C GLU A 123 -9.54 -7.13 4.45
N ILE A 124 -10.42 -7.60 3.55
CA ILE A 124 -10.33 -7.31 2.11
C ILE A 124 -10.43 -5.81 1.86
N GLN A 125 -11.36 -5.11 2.52
CA GLN A 125 -11.47 -3.66 2.40
C GLN A 125 -10.23 -2.93 2.93
N ALA A 126 -9.61 -3.43 4.00
CA ALA A 126 -8.36 -2.89 4.51
C ALA A 126 -7.22 -3.05 3.48
N VAL A 127 -7.15 -4.18 2.76
CA VAL A 127 -6.20 -4.36 1.64
C VAL A 127 -6.51 -3.39 0.50
N ILE A 128 -7.78 -3.27 0.08
CA ILE A 128 -8.16 -2.28 -0.95
C ILE A 128 -7.74 -0.87 -0.52
N ALA A 129 -7.98 -0.50 0.74
CA ALA A 129 -7.60 0.80 1.29
C ALA A 129 -6.09 1.02 1.36
N HIS A 130 -5.32 -0.04 1.63
CA HIS A 130 -3.86 -0.01 1.56
C HIS A 130 -3.41 0.34 0.12
N GLU A 131 -3.93 -0.37 -0.87
CA GLU A 131 -3.67 -0.13 -2.29
C GLU A 131 -4.09 1.28 -2.74
N LEU A 132 -5.25 1.76 -2.29
CA LEU A 132 -5.69 3.14 -2.50
C LEU A 132 -4.74 4.16 -1.86
N GLY A 133 -4.07 3.80 -0.76
CA GLY A 133 -3.01 4.61 -0.14
C GLY A 133 -1.85 4.88 -1.09
N HIS A 134 -1.42 3.87 -1.86
CA HIS A 134 -0.41 4.06 -2.91
C HIS A 134 -0.87 5.03 -3.99
N LEU A 135 -2.14 4.97 -4.41
CA LEU A 135 -2.70 5.93 -5.37
C LEU A 135 -2.76 7.34 -4.80
N LYS A 136 -3.30 7.49 -3.58
CA LYS A 136 -3.48 8.81 -2.94
C LYS A 136 -2.15 9.54 -2.70
N CYS A 137 -1.08 8.79 -2.47
CA CYS A 137 0.27 9.32 -2.18
C CYS A 137 1.21 9.31 -3.40
N ASP A 138 0.70 9.01 -4.60
CA ASP A 138 1.42 9.01 -5.87
C ASP A 138 2.62 8.05 -5.91
N HIS A 139 2.48 6.90 -5.27
CA HIS A 139 3.53 5.87 -5.17
C HIS A 139 3.71 5.06 -6.47
N GLY A 140 2.69 5.00 -7.34
CA GLY A 140 2.64 4.07 -8.47
C GLY A 140 3.81 4.14 -9.47
N VAL A 141 4.32 5.36 -9.75
CA VAL A 141 5.43 5.55 -10.70
C VAL A 141 6.72 4.92 -10.15
N TYR A 142 7.03 5.16 -8.87
CA TYR A 142 8.24 4.64 -8.23
C TYR A 142 8.16 3.14 -7.95
N LEU A 143 6.97 2.61 -7.64
CA LEU A 143 6.74 1.16 -7.49
C LEU A 143 7.03 0.41 -8.79
N THR A 144 6.55 0.93 -9.92
CA THR A 144 6.80 0.30 -11.23
C THR A 144 8.29 0.32 -11.56
N LEU A 145 8.97 1.43 -11.29
CA LEU A 145 10.42 1.52 -11.44
C LEU A 145 11.17 0.49 -10.57
N ALA A 146 10.79 0.36 -9.29
CA ALA A 146 11.41 -0.59 -8.38
C ALA A 146 11.29 -2.03 -8.89
N ASN A 147 10.09 -2.43 -9.34
CA ASN A 147 9.84 -3.77 -9.90
C ASN A 147 10.69 -4.04 -11.15
N LEU A 148 10.82 -3.06 -12.05
CA LEU A 148 11.63 -3.21 -13.26
C LEU A 148 13.13 -3.30 -12.96
N LEU A 149 13.63 -2.54 -11.99
CA LEU A 149 15.05 -2.58 -11.63
C LEU A 149 15.43 -3.91 -10.97
N VAL A 150 14.54 -4.52 -10.18
CA VAL A 150 14.74 -5.88 -9.66
C VAL A 150 14.95 -6.85 -10.82
N LEU A 151 14.10 -6.81 -11.85
CA LEU A 151 14.18 -7.67 -13.02
C LEU A 151 15.39 -7.40 -13.93
N ALA A 152 15.77 -6.13 -14.10
CA ALA A 152 16.84 -5.72 -15.00
C ALA A 152 18.25 -5.85 -14.39
N SER A 153 18.36 -5.99 -13.06
CA SER A 153 19.64 -6.01 -12.35
C SER A 153 20.59 -7.14 -12.80
N SER A 154 20.07 -8.23 -13.36
CA SER A 154 20.84 -9.40 -13.82
C SER A 154 21.57 -9.22 -15.16
N GLU A 155 21.21 -8.21 -15.96
CA GLU A 155 21.65 -8.08 -17.36
C GLU A 155 22.67 -6.93 -17.60
N LEU A 156 23.05 -6.20 -16.54
CA LEU A 156 23.88 -4.98 -16.68
C LEU A 156 25.40 -5.27 -16.61
N LEU A 157 26.18 -4.50 -17.38
CA LEU A 157 27.65 -4.47 -17.30
C LEU A 157 28.14 -4.08 -15.89
N PRO A 158 29.37 -4.48 -15.47
CA PRO A 158 29.80 -4.39 -14.07
C PRO A 158 29.72 -3.00 -13.40
N PHE A 159 30.00 -1.94 -14.14
CA PHE A 159 29.89 -0.56 -13.62
C PHE A 159 28.44 -0.08 -13.53
N GLY A 160 27.60 -0.43 -14.51
CA GLY A 160 26.16 -0.18 -14.47
C GLY A 160 25.47 -0.94 -13.34
N HIS A 161 25.98 -2.12 -13.01
CA HIS A 161 25.48 -2.96 -11.93
C HIS A 161 25.62 -2.30 -10.55
N LEU A 162 26.75 -1.65 -10.23
CA LEU A 162 26.93 -0.97 -8.94
C LEU A 162 25.98 0.23 -8.76
N ILE A 163 25.79 1.02 -9.81
CA ILE A 163 24.86 2.15 -9.80
C ILE A 163 23.42 1.64 -9.65
N ALA A 164 23.06 0.60 -10.41
CA ALA A 164 21.74 -0.02 -10.34
C ALA A 164 21.46 -0.62 -8.96
N GLN A 165 22.43 -1.30 -8.34
CA GLN A 165 22.30 -1.85 -6.97
C GLN A 165 22.08 -0.74 -5.93
N SER A 166 22.82 0.37 -6.02
CA SER A 166 22.65 1.51 -5.12
C SER A 166 21.26 2.14 -5.25
N LEU A 167 20.80 2.36 -6.49
CA LEU A 167 19.47 2.88 -6.76
C LEU A 167 18.38 1.90 -6.31
N GLN A 168 18.56 0.61 -6.55
CA GLN A 168 17.66 -0.45 -6.11
C GLN A 168 17.54 -0.47 -4.58
N GLY A 169 18.65 -0.36 -3.84
CA GLY A 169 18.63 -0.29 -2.39
C GLY A 169 17.83 0.91 -1.86
N GLN A 170 18.02 2.09 -2.46
CA GLN A 170 17.26 3.30 -2.10
C GLN A 170 15.78 3.19 -2.44
N LEU A 171 15.44 2.59 -3.59
CA LEU A 171 14.05 2.36 -3.98
C LEU A 171 13.38 1.34 -3.06
N LEU A 172 14.05 0.25 -2.71
CA LEU A 172 13.51 -0.74 -1.78
C LEU A 172 13.32 -0.17 -0.38
N GLU A 173 14.24 0.69 0.08
CA GLU A 173 14.05 1.43 1.33
C GLU A 173 12.85 2.37 1.26
N TRP A 174 12.70 3.09 0.15
CA TRP A 174 11.53 3.92 -0.07
C TRP A 174 10.23 3.10 -0.10
N VAL A 175 10.19 1.95 -0.77
CA VAL A 175 9.02 1.05 -0.78
C VAL A 175 8.66 0.67 0.65
N ARG A 176 9.65 0.25 1.46
CA ARG A 176 9.43 -0.07 2.87
C ARG A 176 8.84 1.10 3.66
N CYS A 177 9.30 2.31 3.43
CA CYS A 177 8.74 3.51 4.06
C CYS A 177 7.30 3.78 3.61
N ALA A 178 7.02 3.63 2.31
CA ALA A 178 5.71 3.86 1.70
C ALA A 178 4.62 2.90 2.27
N GLU A 179 4.99 1.66 2.62
CA GLU A 179 4.08 0.70 3.24
C GLU A 179 3.46 1.22 4.54
N PHE A 180 4.21 1.96 5.38
CA PHE A 180 3.67 2.53 6.61
C PHE A 180 2.58 3.57 6.33
N THR A 181 2.74 4.38 5.28
CA THR A 181 1.69 5.33 4.85
C THR A 181 0.46 4.60 4.36
N CYS A 182 0.64 3.52 3.60
CA CYS A 182 -0.46 2.76 3.04
C CYS A 182 -1.21 1.96 4.12
N ASP A 183 -0.53 1.49 5.16
CA ASP A 183 -1.16 0.94 6.36
C ASP A 183 -2.01 1.99 7.10
N ARG A 184 -1.55 3.24 7.17
CA ARG A 184 -2.36 4.33 7.74
C ARG A 184 -3.63 4.57 6.91
N ALA A 185 -3.55 4.52 5.57
CA ALA A 185 -4.74 4.58 4.72
C ALA A 185 -5.70 3.40 5.00
N ALA A 186 -5.16 2.19 5.17
CA ALA A 186 -5.94 1.02 5.57
C ALA A 186 -6.64 1.24 6.91
N LEU A 187 -5.95 1.81 7.90
CA LEU A 187 -6.55 2.12 9.21
C LEU A 187 -7.65 3.20 9.10
N LEU A 188 -7.47 4.24 8.29
CA LEU A 188 -8.48 5.29 8.11
C LEU A 188 -9.80 4.75 7.53
N VAL A 189 -9.71 3.76 6.65
CA VAL A 189 -10.89 3.07 6.08
C VAL A 189 -11.44 2.01 7.02
N ALA A 190 -10.58 1.20 7.64
CA ALA A 190 -11.03 0.16 8.57
C ALA A 190 -11.65 0.75 9.85
N GLN A 191 -11.08 1.86 10.33
CA GLN A 191 -11.36 2.51 11.62
C GLN A 191 -11.23 1.56 12.81
N ASP A 192 -10.45 0.50 12.62
CA ASP A 192 -10.14 -0.53 13.59
C ASP A 192 -8.73 -1.07 13.31
N ALA A 193 -7.81 -0.81 14.25
CA ALA A 193 -6.43 -1.27 14.17
C ALA A 193 -6.30 -2.79 14.21
N ARG A 194 -7.26 -3.48 14.87
CA ARG A 194 -7.25 -4.94 14.92
C ARG A 194 -7.51 -5.56 13.55
N THR A 195 -8.38 -4.97 12.74
CA THR A 195 -8.61 -5.43 11.36
C THR A 195 -7.32 -5.37 10.53
N VAL A 196 -6.60 -4.23 10.55
CA VAL A 196 -5.34 -4.08 9.81
C VAL A 196 -4.26 -5.03 10.34
N ALA A 197 -4.12 -5.15 11.67
CA ALA A 197 -3.18 -6.08 12.28
C ALA A 197 -3.51 -7.56 11.96
N SER A 198 -4.80 -7.91 11.85
CA SER A 198 -5.26 -9.24 11.45
C SER A 198 -4.86 -9.57 10.00
N VAL A 199 -4.97 -8.60 9.08
CA VAL A 199 -4.46 -8.75 7.71
C VAL A 199 -2.98 -9.09 7.72
N LEU A 200 -2.16 -8.30 8.43
CA LEU A 200 -0.72 -8.51 8.51
C LEU A 200 -0.35 -9.86 9.12
N MET A 201 -1.07 -10.29 10.17
CA MET A 201 -0.91 -11.61 10.77
C MET A 201 -1.19 -12.73 9.75
N LYS A 202 -2.32 -12.65 9.03
CA LYS A 202 -2.71 -13.66 8.04
C LYS A 202 -1.78 -13.68 6.84
N LEU A 203 -1.23 -12.54 6.41
CA LEU A 203 -0.20 -12.49 5.37
C LEU A 203 1.14 -13.09 5.82
N THR A 204 1.40 -13.12 7.14
CA THR A 204 2.63 -13.69 7.70
C THR A 204 2.62 -15.21 7.74
N GLY A 205 1.49 -15.82 8.11
CA GLY A 205 1.41 -17.27 8.36
C GLY A 205 0.03 -17.89 8.21
N GLY A 206 -0.92 -17.17 7.62
CA GLY A 206 -2.28 -17.64 7.40
C GLY A 206 -2.42 -18.49 6.14
N SER A 207 -3.39 -19.37 6.17
CA SER A 207 -3.95 -20.10 5.03
C SER A 207 -5.45 -20.24 5.24
N PRO A 208 -6.25 -20.62 4.22
CA PRO A 208 -7.67 -20.88 4.42
C PRO A 208 -7.95 -21.90 5.54
N SER A 209 -7.03 -22.85 5.79
CA SER A 209 -7.16 -23.84 6.86
C SER A 209 -6.72 -23.33 8.24
N LEU A 210 -5.73 -22.43 8.31
CA LEU A 210 -5.16 -21.94 9.57
C LEU A 210 -5.76 -20.61 10.05
N ALA A 211 -6.37 -19.83 9.17
CA ALA A 211 -6.78 -18.45 9.45
C ALA A 211 -7.73 -18.30 10.65
N ALA A 212 -8.56 -19.31 10.91
CA ALA A 212 -9.48 -19.32 12.05
C ALA A 212 -8.81 -19.71 13.39
N GLU A 213 -7.64 -20.35 13.34
CA GLU A 213 -6.86 -20.77 14.51
C GLU A 213 -5.85 -19.70 14.96
N LEU A 214 -5.58 -18.71 14.10
CA LEU A 214 -4.65 -17.63 14.41
C LEU A 214 -5.21 -16.71 15.51
N ASN A 215 -4.33 -16.34 16.45
CA ASN A 215 -4.66 -15.48 17.57
C ASN A 215 -3.97 -14.11 17.44
N LEU A 216 -4.76 -13.06 17.23
CA LEU A 216 -4.24 -11.72 17.04
C LEU A 216 -3.49 -11.17 18.27
N ASP A 217 -3.96 -11.47 19.47
CA ASP A 217 -3.31 -11.01 20.70
C ASP A 217 -1.91 -11.62 20.86
N ALA A 218 -1.76 -12.90 20.52
CA ALA A 218 -0.47 -13.58 20.49
C ALA A 218 0.48 -12.97 19.44
N PHE A 219 -0.03 -12.63 18.25
CA PHE A 219 0.76 -11.96 17.22
C PHE A 219 1.19 -10.54 17.62
N LEU A 220 0.33 -9.78 18.29
CA LEU A 220 0.68 -8.46 18.82
C LEU A 220 1.69 -8.55 19.97
N GLU A 221 1.62 -9.58 20.82
CA GLU A 221 2.62 -9.84 21.84
C GLU A 221 3.98 -10.24 21.24
N GLN A 222 3.98 -11.03 20.17
CA GLN A 222 5.18 -11.29 19.36
C GLN A 222 5.78 -10.00 18.82
N ALA A 223 4.96 -9.09 18.29
CA ALA A 223 5.41 -7.79 17.79
C ALA A 223 6.04 -6.90 18.87
N ARG A 224 5.46 -6.90 20.09
CA ARG A 224 6.05 -6.22 21.26
C ARG A 224 7.38 -6.84 21.69
N SER A 225 7.45 -8.16 21.75
CA SER A 225 8.66 -8.89 22.09
C SER A 225 9.80 -8.62 21.10
N TYR A 226 9.47 -8.54 19.81
CA TYR A 226 10.43 -8.18 18.76
C TYR A 226 11.01 -6.77 18.96
N ASP A 227 10.18 -5.76 19.31
CA ASP A 227 10.65 -4.39 19.58
C ASP A 227 11.66 -4.33 20.74
N VAL A 228 11.45 -5.14 21.78
CA VAL A 228 12.38 -5.21 22.92
C VAL A 228 13.68 -5.89 22.49
N ALA A 229 13.60 -7.04 21.81
CA ALA A 229 14.77 -7.78 21.36
C ALA A 229 15.63 -6.99 20.35
N SER A 230 14.98 -6.19 19.50
CA SER A 230 15.66 -5.40 18.49
C SER A 230 16.50 -4.25 19.02
N LYS A 231 16.28 -3.80 20.26
CA LYS A 231 17.05 -2.71 20.90
C LYS A 231 18.41 -3.18 21.44
N SER A 232 18.81 -4.41 21.16
CA SER A 232 20.15 -4.92 21.47
C SER A 232 21.08 -4.70 20.27
N ASP A 233 22.39 -4.57 20.51
CA ASP A 233 23.39 -4.36 19.45
C ASP A 233 23.31 -5.44 18.34
N ILE A 234 23.11 -6.71 18.73
CA ILE A 234 22.92 -7.82 17.79
C ILE A 234 21.56 -7.75 17.10
N GLY A 235 20.53 -7.30 17.83
CA GLY A 235 19.19 -7.07 17.30
C GLY A 235 19.19 -6.05 16.17
N GLU A 236 19.82 -4.89 16.35
CA GLU A 236 19.89 -3.83 15.34
C GLU A 236 20.60 -4.30 14.06
N VAL A 237 21.71 -5.03 14.20
CA VAL A 237 22.43 -5.63 13.07
C VAL A 237 21.54 -6.65 12.34
N PHE A 238 20.81 -7.50 13.06
CA PHE A 238 19.89 -8.46 12.47
C PHE A 238 18.76 -7.77 11.71
N GLN A 239 18.17 -6.71 12.29
CA GLN A 239 17.13 -5.93 11.63
C GLN A 239 17.62 -5.31 10.32
N PHE A 240 18.82 -4.73 10.34
CA PHE A 240 19.43 -4.14 9.15
C PHE A 240 19.64 -5.18 8.05
N VAL A 241 20.23 -6.33 8.37
CA VAL A 241 20.49 -7.39 7.38
C VAL A 241 19.18 -7.95 6.81
N GLN A 242 18.21 -8.23 7.67
CA GLN A 242 16.93 -8.79 7.24
C GLN A 242 16.13 -7.80 6.40
N SER A 243 16.06 -6.53 6.82
CA SER A 243 15.30 -5.51 6.09
C SER A 243 15.83 -5.25 4.68
N ASN A 244 17.15 -5.37 4.48
CA ASN A 244 17.78 -5.21 3.16
C ASN A 244 17.42 -6.33 2.16
N GLN A 245 16.89 -7.46 2.60
CA GLN A 245 16.47 -8.57 1.74
C GLN A 245 14.96 -8.60 1.45
N LEU A 246 14.19 -7.77 2.15
CA LEU A 246 12.73 -7.76 2.07
C LEU A 246 12.24 -6.61 1.18
N THR A 247 11.26 -6.93 0.33
CA THR A 247 10.54 -5.92 -0.48
C THR A 247 9.55 -5.12 0.36
N HIS A 248 9.06 -5.68 1.47
CA HIS A 248 8.14 -5.04 2.41
C HIS A 248 8.73 -5.06 3.82
N PRO A 249 8.38 -4.11 4.71
CA PRO A 249 8.77 -4.17 6.10
C PRO A 249 8.20 -5.42 6.77
N LEU A 250 8.85 -5.84 7.85
CA LEU A 250 8.37 -6.97 8.64
C LEU A 250 6.92 -6.73 9.12
N PRO A 251 6.01 -7.70 8.92
CA PRO A 251 4.61 -7.55 9.30
C PRO A 251 4.40 -7.18 10.78
N VAL A 252 5.26 -7.70 11.67
CA VAL A 252 5.24 -7.36 13.10
C VAL A 252 5.55 -5.89 13.38
N LEU A 253 6.44 -5.26 12.61
CA LEU A 253 6.75 -3.83 12.74
C LEU A 253 5.60 -2.96 12.25
N ARG A 254 4.97 -3.36 11.15
CA ARG A 254 3.80 -2.68 10.58
C ARG A 254 2.60 -2.73 11.52
N ALA A 255 2.30 -3.91 12.09
CA ALA A 255 1.21 -4.08 13.04
C ALA A 255 1.39 -3.20 14.29
N ARG A 256 2.62 -3.13 14.81
CA ARG A 256 2.97 -2.25 15.92
C ARG A 256 2.84 -0.77 15.57
N GLU A 257 3.31 -0.37 14.39
CA GLU A 257 3.20 1.04 13.96
C GLU A 257 1.74 1.47 13.84
N ILE A 258 0.88 0.58 13.35
CA ILE A 258 -0.56 0.84 13.28
C ILE A 258 -1.20 0.94 14.66
N ASP A 259 -0.88 0.04 15.58
CA ASP A 259 -1.35 0.09 16.97
C ASP A 259 -0.97 1.42 17.65
N ARG A 260 0.28 1.86 17.44
CA ARG A 260 0.78 3.16 17.93
C ARG A 260 0.03 4.33 17.31
N TRP A 261 -0.11 4.37 15.98
CA TRP A 261 -0.76 5.48 15.30
C TRP A 261 -2.25 5.57 15.63
N ALA A 262 -2.95 4.44 15.73
CA ALA A 262 -4.36 4.38 16.15
C ALA A 262 -4.61 5.04 17.51
N SER A 263 -3.63 4.98 18.41
CA SER A 263 -3.67 5.57 19.75
C SER A 263 -3.19 7.03 19.79
N SER A 264 -2.71 7.57 18.67
CA SER A 264 -2.10 8.90 18.60
C SER A 264 -3.12 10.04 18.50
N HIS A 265 -2.71 11.25 18.91
CA HIS A 265 -3.50 12.45 18.70
C HIS A 265 -3.69 12.79 17.21
N ASP A 266 -2.71 12.48 16.37
CA ASP A 266 -2.74 12.75 14.94
C ASP A 266 -3.88 11.98 14.26
N TYR A 267 -4.00 10.68 14.54
CA TYR A 267 -5.10 9.86 14.03
C TYR A 267 -6.47 10.40 14.46
N GLN A 268 -6.60 10.75 15.74
CA GLN A 268 -7.83 11.33 16.27
C GLN A 268 -8.16 12.68 15.63
N THR A 269 -7.14 13.47 15.27
CA THR A 269 -7.31 14.75 14.59
C THR A 269 -7.83 14.55 13.17
N VAL A 270 -7.27 13.59 12.42
CA VAL A 270 -7.74 13.25 11.07
C VAL A 270 -9.20 12.79 11.10
N LEU A 271 -9.59 11.90 12.03
CA LEU A 271 -10.98 11.45 12.15
C LEU A 271 -11.97 12.56 12.55
N LYS A 272 -11.50 13.60 13.24
CA LYS A 272 -12.33 14.74 13.69
C LYS A 272 -12.46 15.85 12.65
N MET A 273 -11.83 15.75 11.48
CA MET A 273 -11.91 16.80 10.44
C MET A 273 -13.31 17.00 9.84
N GLN A 274 -14.33 16.25 10.28
CA GLN A 274 -15.74 16.58 10.04
C GLN A 274 -16.11 17.94 10.66
N GLY A 275 -15.94 19.03 9.91
CA GLY A 275 -16.50 20.32 10.32
C GLY A 275 -16.02 21.57 9.58
N MET A 276 -14.91 21.54 8.83
CA MET A 276 -14.33 22.78 8.29
C MET A 276 -14.67 23.10 6.81
N SER A 277 -15.46 22.27 6.12
CA SER A 277 -15.76 22.50 4.68
C SER A 277 -17.24 22.40 4.30
N TYR A 278 -18.15 22.78 5.20
CA TYR A 278 -19.55 23.05 4.84
C TYR A 278 -19.83 24.56 4.85
N ASN A 279 -19.11 25.29 3.99
CA ASN A 279 -19.62 26.54 3.45
C ASN A 279 -19.11 26.72 2.02
N ASP A 280 -20.07 26.74 1.09
CA ASP A 280 -19.98 27.11 -0.32
C ASP A 280 -19.33 26.11 -1.31
N LYS A 281 -20.20 25.45 -2.10
CA LYS A 281 -19.99 25.04 -3.50
C LYS A 281 -18.61 24.49 -3.90
N SER A 282 -18.06 23.49 -3.20
CA SER A 282 -17.02 22.63 -3.77
C SER A 282 -17.64 21.31 -4.25
N ALA A 283 -17.93 21.26 -5.54
CA ALA A 283 -18.09 19.98 -6.23
C ALA A 283 -16.84 19.11 -5.96
N PHE A 284 -17.03 17.79 -5.86
CA PHE A 284 -15.98 16.76 -5.80
C PHE A 284 -14.77 17.19 -6.66
N ARG A 285 -13.67 17.62 -6.03
CA ARG A 285 -12.44 18.10 -6.71
C ARG A 285 -11.40 16.98 -6.85
N GLY A 286 -11.85 15.77 -7.10
CA GLY A 286 -11.00 14.65 -7.46
C GLY A 286 -11.19 14.33 -8.93
N GLU A 287 -10.78 15.24 -9.82
CA GLU A 287 -10.43 14.80 -11.17
C GLU A 287 -9.07 14.12 -11.04
N TRP A 288 -8.86 12.95 -11.67
CA TRP A 288 -7.52 12.40 -11.88
C TRP A 288 -6.60 13.54 -12.29
N ARG A 289 -5.61 13.85 -11.43
CA ARG A 289 -4.48 14.65 -11.86
C ARG A 289 -3.87 13.85 -13.01
N ASN A 290 -4.15 14.30 -14.23
CA ASN A 290 -3.44 13.86 -15.41
C ASN A 290 -1.98 14.20 -15.13
N TRP A 291 -1.25 13.20 -14.63
CA TRP A 291 0.20 13.23 -14.53
C TRP A 291 0.75 13.57 -15.90
#